data_AF-A0A6J2YBV1-F1
#
_entry.id   AF-A0A6J2YBV1-F1
#
_cell.length_a   1.000
_cell.length_b   1.000
_cell.length_c   1.000
_cell.angle_alpha   90.00
_cell.angle_beta   90.00
_cell.angle_gamma   90.00
#
_symmetry.space_group_name_H-M   'P 1'
#
loop_
_entity.id
_entity.type
_entity.pdbx_description
1 polymer ?
#
loop_
_entity_poly.entity_id
_entity_poly.type
_entity_poly.pdbx_seq_one_letter_code
_entity_poly.pdbx_strand_id
1 'polypeptide(L)'
;MYFYVKYIDIEEFKKIENEKLEASDIQNKTLLVNPKCPIGLIRDYISDKLHLPEKTSFGLCTDKTVMIKLSQFQPTIDGLDILKEKETYYVVLTDTADEQPSWPIVPILSKFSKEYIDFMALQKRKSTSSAKIRRSSSIKSNSKDTVSISSSGKVRSNVTDTTTT
;
A
#
# COMPACT_ATOMS: atom_id res chain seq x y z
N MET A 1 4.75 -16.35 20.39
CA MET A 1 4.64 -15.99 18.97
C MET A 1 3.81 -14.74 18.87
N TYR A 2 4.30 -13.66 18.28
CA TYR A 2 3.60 -12.37 18.27
C TYR A 2 4.07 -11.49 17.10
N PHE A 3 3.28 -10.47 16.76
CA PHE A 3 3.70 -9.31 15.97
C PHE A 3 3.44 -8.03 16.77
N TYR A 4 4.03 -6.91 16.35
CA TYR A 4 3.89 -5.63 17.03
C TYR A 4 2.91 -4.72 16.30
N VAL A 5 2.03 -4.05 17.04
CA VAL A 5 1.22 -2.94 16.52
C VAL A 5 1.61 -1.68 17.27
N LYS A 6 2.10 -0.68 16.54
CA LYS A 6 2.43 0.64 17.09
C LYS A 6 1.31 1.63 16.80
N TYR A 7 0.91 2.37 17.83
CA TYR A 7 -0.20 3.32 17.74
C TYR A 7 -0.10 4.42 18.83
N ILE A 8 -0.91 5.46 18.73
CA ILE A 8 -1.33 6.30 19.87
C ILE A 8 -2.85 6.24 19.98
N ASP A 9 -3.41 6.59 21.13
CA ASP A 9 -4.88 6.55 21.29
C ASP A 9 -5.56 7.50 20.29
N ILE A 10 -6.74 7.10 19.80
CA ILE A 10 -7.44 7.86 18.76
C ILE A 10 -7.80 9.29 19.21
N GLU A 11 -8.08 9.48 20.51
CA GLU A 11 -8.36 10.80 21.07
C GLU A 11 -7.11 11.69 21.10
N GLU A 12 -5.96 11.13 21.46
CA GLU A 12 -4.67 11.83 21.43
C GLU A 12 -4.31 12.20 19.99
N PHE A 13 -4.50 11.27 19.05
CA PHE A 13 -4.30 11.51 17.62
C PHE A 13 -5.16 12.69 17.12
N LYS A 14 -6.47 12.68 17.43
CA LYS A 14 -7.39 13.76 17.05
C LYS A 14 -6.99 15.11 17.66
N LYS A 15 -6.53 15.15 18.91
CA LYS A 15 -6.02 16.38 19.55
C LYS A 15 -4.78 16.91 18.83
N ILE A 16 -3.85 16.03 18.47
CA ILE A 16 -2.64 16.40 17.70
C ILE A 16 -3.00 17.00 16.34
N GLU A 17 -4.00 16.43 15.64
CA GLU A 17 -4.45 16.91 14.33
C GLU A 17 -5.23 18.23 14.42
N ASN A 18 -6.18 18.35 15.35
CA ASN A 18 -7.10 19.50 15.41
C ASN A 18 -6.51 20.71 16.12
N GLU A 19 -5.80 20.51 17.23
CA GLU A 19 -5.44 21.60 18.15
C GLU A 19 -4.00 22.09 17.96
N LYS A 20 -3.28 21.56 16.96
CA LYS A 20 -1.83 21.79 16.78
C LYS A 20 -1.07 21.64 18.10
N LEU A 21 -1.46 20.69 18.95
CA LEU A 21 -0.77 20.46 20.21
C LEU A 21 0.71 20.18 19.89
N GLU A 22 1.60 20.98 20.47
CA GLU A 22 3.05 20.76 20.54
C GLU A 22 3.33 19.73 21.63
N ALA A 23 2.67 18.57 21.52
CA ALA A 23 2.74 17.53 22.53
C ALA A 23 3.97 16.66 22.30
N SER A 24 5.14 17.18 22.68
CA SER A 24 6.40 16.42 22.77
C SER A 24 6.27 15.18 23.67
N ASP A 25 5.26 15.15 24.53
CA ASP A 25 5.10 14.11 25.55
C ASP A 25 4.21 12.94 25.12
N ILE A 26 3.54 13.02 23.95
CA ILE A 26 2.74 11.90 23.46
C ILE A 26 3.66 10.84 22.87
N GLN A 27 3.74 9.70 23.57
CA GLN A 27 4.56 8.55 23.19
C GLN A 27 3.74 7.49 22.47
N ASN A 28 4.35 6.85 21.47
CA ASN A 28 3.77 5.71 20.79
C ASN A 28 3.65 4.52 21.76
N LYS A 29 2.48 3.91 21.78
CA LYS A 29 2.19 2.64 22.45
C LYS A 29 2.52 1.47 21.53
N THR A 30 2.80 0.32 22.13
CA THR A 30 3.07 -0.93 21.41
C THR A 30 2.18 -2.03 21.97
N LEU A 31 1.45 -2.70 21.08
CA LEU A 31 0.63 -3.87 21.37
C LEU A 31 1.35 -5.11 20.85
N LEU A 32 1.39 -6.16 21.66
CA LEU A 32 1.83 -7.48 21.23
C LEU A 32 0.59 -8.31 20.90
N VAL A 33 0.48 -8.76 19.66
CA VAL A 33 -0.68 -9.50 19.19
C VAL A 33 -0.25 -10.89 18.76
N ASN A 34 -0.99 -11.92 19.19
CA ASN A 34 -0.76 -13.30 18.76
C ASN A 34 -1.34 -13.51 17.35
N PRO A 35 -0.53 -13.79 16.32
CA PRO A 35 -1.05 -14.01 14.97
C PRO A 35 -1.72 -15.39 14.80
N LYS A 36 -1.66 -16.32 15.76
CA LYS A 36 -2.40 -17.61 15.70
C LYS A 36 -3.92 -17.47 15.94
N CYS A 37 -4.41 -16.24 15.98
CA CYS A 37 -5.81 -15.95 16.20
C CYS A 37 -6.49 -15.68 14.85
N PRO A 38 -7.79 -15.97 14.71
CA PRO A 38 -8.56 -15.55 13.55
C PRO A 38 -8.45 -14.03 13.32
N ILE A 39 -8.38 -13.61 12.05
CA ILE A 39 -8.25 -12.20 11.67
C ILE A 39 -9.35 -11.32 12.25
N GLY A 40 -10.58 -11.84 12.34
CA GLY A 40 -11.70 -11.11 12.97
C GLY A 40 -11.38 -10.74 14.41
N LEU A 41 -10.91 -11.70 15.21
CA LEU A 41 -10.51 -11.47 16.60
C LEU A 41 -9.33 -10.50 16.71
N ILE A 42 -8.34 -10.61 15.82
CA ILE A 42 -7.21 -9.68 15.78
C ILE A 42 -7.69 -8.25 15.50
N ARG A 43 -8.56 -8.09 14.49
CA ARG A 43 -9.12 -6.79 14.10
C ARG A 43 -9.90 -6.17 15.25
N ASP A 44 -10.80 -6.94 15.86
CA ASP A 44 -11.66 -6.45 16.94
C ASP A 44 -10.83 -6.10 18.18
N TYR A 45 -9.83 -6.93 18.52
CA TYR A 45 -8.87 -6.64 19.60
C TYR A 45 -8.09 -5.34 19.38
N ILE A 46 -7.59 -5.09 18.17
CA ILE A 46 -6.88 -3.84 17.85
C ILE A 46 -7.85 -2.66 17.95
N SER A 47 -9.07 -2.79 17.40
CA SER A 47 -10.10 -1.74 17.48
C SER A 47 -10.39 -1.33 18.91
N ASP A 48 -10.58 -2.30 19.79
CA ASP A 48 -10.85 -2.09 21.21
C ASP A 48 -9.67 -1.41 21.92
N LYS A 49 -8.43 -1.83 21.62
CA LYS A 49 -7.22 -1.26 22.25
C LYS A 49 -6.87 0.15 21.81
N LEU A 50 -7.34 0.56 20.63
CA LEU A 50 -7.19 1.91 20.10
C LEU A 50 -8.38 2.81 20.43
N HIS A 51 -9.43 2.26 21.05
CA HIS A 51 -10.71 2.93 21.30
C HIS A 51 -11.35 3.47 20.01
N LEU A 52 -11.22 2.72 18.91
CA LEU A 52 -11.80 3.13 17.63
C LEU A 52 -13.33 3.07 17.71
N PRO A 53 -14.05 4.08 17.18
CA PRO A 53 -15.50 4.00 17.01
C PRO A 53 -15.90 2.79 16.16
N GLU A 54 -17.06 2.19 16.44
CA GLU A 54 -17.54 0.93 15.84
C GLU A 54 -17.56 0.92 14.29
N LYS A 55 -17.65 2.08 13.65
CA LYS A 55 -17.69 2.23 12.18
C LYS A 55 -16.36 2.68 11.57
N THR A 56 -15.32 2.83 12.37
CA THR A 56 -14.02 3.30 11.89
C THR A 56 -13.27 2.15 11.24
N SER A 57 -13.07 2.25 9.92
CA SER A 57 -12.20 1.34 9.20
C SER A 57 -10.73 1.72 9.36
N PHE A 58 -9.90 0.70 9.52
CA PHE A 58 -8.46 0.87 9.61
C PHE A 58 -7.74 -0.25 8.86
N GLY A 59 -6.49 0.03 8.52
CA GLY A 59 -5.53 -0.93 8.01
C GLY A 59 -4.29 -1.01 8.88
N LEU A 60 -3.47 -2.02 8.60
CA LEU A 60 -2.14 -2.18 9.16
C LEU A 60 -1.11 -1.91 8.07
N CYS A 61 -0.15 -1.05 8.33
CA CYS A 61 0.91 -0.70 7.40
C CYS A 61 2.28 -1.10 7.96
N THR A 62 3.14 -1.69 7.14
CA THR A 62 4.52 -2.01 7.55
C THR A 62 5.44 -0.80 7.37
N ASP A 63 6.67 -0.90 7.88
CA ASP A 63 7.75 0.06 7.58
C ASP A 63 8.06 0.17 6.07
N LYS A 64 7.83 -0.92 5.33
CA LYS A 64 7.87 -0.98 3.87
C LYS A 64 6.64 -0.35 3.22
N THR A 65 5.80 0.38 3.96
CA THR A 65 4.58 1.03 3.50
C THR A 65 3.60 0.09 2.76
N VAL A 66 3.67 -1.21 3.03
CA VAL A 66 2.69 -2.19 2.50
C VAL A 66 1.51 -2.16 3.45
N MET A 67 0.34 -1.81 2.92
CA MET A 67 -0.90 -1.73 3.67
C MET A 67 -1.70 -3.02 3.53
N ILE A 68 -2.25 -3.49 4.65
CA ILE A 68 -3.11 -4.64 4.78
C ILE A 68 -4.41 -4.14 5.41
N LYS A 69 -5.52 -4.20 4.66
CA LYS A 69 -6.85 -3.94 5.22
C LYS A 69 -7.40 -5.25 5.77
N LEU A 70 -7.43 -5.39 7.10
CA LEU A 70 -7.91 -6.63 7.73
C LEU A 70 -9.37 -6.95 7.35
N SER A 71 -10.17 -5.94 7.01
CA SER A 71 -11.55 -6.08 6.53
C SER A 71 -11.69 -6.76 5.17
N GLN A 72 -10.62 -6.86 4.37
CA GLN A 72 -10.64 -7.54 3.06
C GLN A 72 -10.56 -9.07 3.19
N PHE A 73 -10.24 -9.59 4.38
CA PHE A 73 -10.09 -11.01 4.63
C PHE A 73 -11.30 -11.56 5.39
N GLN A 74 -11.61 -12.83 5.18
CA GLN A 74 -12.64 -13.50 5.97
C GLN A 74 -12.23 -13.54 7.45
N PRO A 75 -13.15 -13.27 8.40
CA PRO A 75 -12.82 -13.20 9.83
C PRO A 75 -12.22 -14.48 10.42
N THR A 76 -12.47 -15.63 9.78
CA THR A 76 -12.05 -16.97 10.22
C THR A 76 -10.65 -17.35 9.74
N ILE A 77 -10.04 -16.60 8.81
CA ILE A 77 -8.68 -16.87 8.32
C ILE A 77 -7.68 -16.74 9.46
N ASP A 78 -6.69 -17.64 9.52
CA ASP A 78 -5.61 -17.57 10.51
C ASP A 78 -4.78 -16.30 10.28
N GLY A 79 -4.52 -15.55 11.35
CA GLY A 79 -3.70 -14.35 11.29
C GLY A 79 -2.33 -14.61 10.68
N LEU A 80 -1.76 -15.81 10.85
CA LEU A 80 -0.48 -16.20 10.28
C LEU A 80 -0.45 -16.24 8.75
N ASP A 81 -1.58 -16.44 8.08
CA ASP A 81 -1.65 -16.47 6.62
C ASP A 81 -1.45 -15.07 6.01
N ILE A 82 -1.64 -14.02 6.81
CA ILE A 82 -1.65 -12.62 6.38
C ILE A 82 -0.56 -11.80 7.09
N LEU A 83 -0.34 -12.07 8.38
CA LEU A 83 0.51 -11.29 9.28
C LEU A 83 1.77 -12.06 9.61
N LYS A 84 2.90 -11.34 9.55
CA LYS A 84 4.22 -11.92 9.76
C LYS A 84 4.63 -11.81 11.22
N GLU A 85 5.15 -12.90 11.76
CA GLU A 85 5.72 -12.93 13.09
C GLU A 85 6.85 -11.90 13.24
N LYS A 86 6.91 -11.26 14.41
CA LYS A 86 7.90 -10.24 14.79
C LYS A 86 7.97 -9.01 13.87
N GLU A 87 7.07 -8.90 12.88
CA GLU A 87 6.95 -7.70 12.05
C GLU A 87 6.26 -6.60 12.86
N THR A 88 6.62 -5.35 12.57
CA THR A 88 5.98 -4.16 13.15
C THR A 88 4.99 -3.58 12.16
N TYR A 89 3.76 -3.42 12.64
CA TYR A 89 2.67 -2.79 11.92
C TYR A 89 2.28 -1.47 12.59
N TYR A 90 1.94 -0.49 11.77
CA TYR A 90 1.44 0.81 12.16
C TYR A 90 -0.04 0.89 11.79
N VAL A 91 -0.89 1.31 12.71
CA VAL A 91 -2.32 1.48 12.39
C VAL A 91 -2.51 2.71 11.52
N VAL A 92 -3.33 2.58 10.47
CA VAL A 92 -3.68 3.67 9.56
C VAL A 92 -5.20 3.72 9.43
N LEU A 93 -5.79 4.92 9.52
CA LEU A 93 -7.21 5.08 9.25
C LEU A 93 -7.45 4.96 7.74
N THR A 94 -8.53 4.30 7.36
CA THR A 94 -8.91 4.13 5.96
C THR A 94 -10.33 4.58 5.75
N ASP A 95 -10.59 5.29 4.65
CA ASP A 95 -11.97 5.51 4.23
C ASP A 95 -12.59 4.17 3.81
N THR A 96 -13.81 3.92 4.30
CA THR A 96 -14.64 2.77 3.95
C THR A 96 -15.02 2.73 2.47
N ALA A 97 -15.02 3.88 1.77
CA ALA A 97 -15.50 3.97 0.40
C ALA A 97 -14.45 3.58 -0.66
N ASP A 98 -13.16 3.75 -0.36
CA ASP A 98 -12.11 3.61 -1.37
C ASP A 98 -11.34 2.29 -1.21
N GLU A 99 -11.28 1.49 -2.28
CA GLU A 99 -10.43 0.29 -2.32
C GLU A 99 -8.94 0.64 -2.13
N GLN A 100 -8.55 1.85 -2.54
CA GLN A 100 -7.18 2.33 -2.51
C GLN A 100 -7.04 3.46 -1.47
N PRO A 101 -6.04 3.43 -0.58
CA PRO A 101 -5.89 4.50 0.41
C PRO A 101 -5.61 5.83 -0.31
N SER A 102 -6.27 6.90 0.14
CA SER A 102 -5.92 8.25 -0.29
C SER A 102 -4.48 8.52 0.16
N TRP A 103 -3.60 8.81 -0.81
CA TRP A 103 -2.21 9.14 -0.51
C TRP A 103 -2.11 10.63 -0.13
N PRO A 104 -1.32 10.98 0.91
CA PRO A 104 -0.44 10.10 1.70
C PRO A 104 -1.15 9.31 2.81
N ILE A 105 -0.67 8.11 3.08
CA ILE A 105 -1.16 7.28 4.19
C ILE A 105 -0.69 7.90 5.50
N VAL A 106 -1.59 8.26 6.41
CA VAL A 106 -1.21 8.84 7.71
C VAL A 106 -1.31 7.76 8.79
N PRO A 107 -0.20 7.42 9.48
CA PRO A 107 -0.24 6.47 10.57
C PRO A 107 -0.75 7.14 11.85
N ILE A 108 -1.46 6.37 12.68
CA ILE A 108 -1.90 6.79 14.01
C ILE A 108 -0.70 6.72 14.95
N LEU A 109 0.26 7.63 14.79
CA LEU A 109 1.45 7.75 15.61
C LEU A 109 1.63 9.21 16.02
N SER A 110 2.41 9.44 17.08
CA SER A 110 2.83 10.78 17.45
C SER A 110 3.68 11.40 16.34
N LYS A 111 3.27 12.55 15.82
CA LYS A 111 3.98 13.28 14.75
C LYS A 111 5.41 13.69 15.11
N PHE A 112 5.72 13.70 16.40
CA PHE A 112 7.04 14.03 16.96
C PHE A 112 7.93 12.81 17.15
N SER A 113 7.38 11.60 17.03
CA SER A 113 8.14 10.37 17.20
C SER A 113 9.06 10.09 16.02
N LYS A 114 10.20 9.44 16.31
CA LYS A 114 11.14 8.98 15.27
C LYS A 114 10.44 8.04 14.28
N GLU A 115 9.59 7.15 14.76
CA GLU A 115 8.84 6.22 13.92
C GLU A 115 7.93 6.93 12.92
N TYR A 116 7.22 7.98 13.34
CA TYR A 116 6.40 8.77 12.42
C TYR A 116 7.26 9.44 11.36
N ILE A 117 8.34 10.11 11.77
CA ILE A 117 9.26 10.82 10.86
C ILE A 117 9.84 9.84 9.83
N ASP A 118 10.32 8.68 10.27
CA ASP A 118 10.87 7.64 9.41
C ASP A 118 9.82 7.09 8.44
N PHE A 119 8.61 6.82 8.93
CA PHE A 119 7.50 6.31 8.12
C PHE A 119 7.11 7.30 7.01
N MET A 120 6.98 8.58 7.35
CA MET A 120 6.65 9.63 6.38
C MET A 120 7.79 9.85 5.37
N ALA A 121 9.06 9.74 5.80
CA ALA A 121 10.21 9.82 4.90
C ALA A 121 10.26 8.64 3.91
N LEU A 122 9.86 7.43 4.32
CA LEU A 122 9.76 6.26 3.45
C LEU A 122 8.67 6.44 2.37
N GLN A 123 7.51 6.97 2.74
CA GLN A 123 6.45 7.27 1.77
C GLN A 123 6.87 8.29 0.71
N LYS A 124 7.54 9.37 1.10
CA LYS A 124 8.06 10.40 0.17
C LYS A 124 9.08 9.83 -0.83
N ARG A 125 9.92 8.89 -0.40
CA ARG A 125 10.89 8.22 -1.29
C ARG A 125 10.20 7.35 -2.34
N LYS A 126 9.12 6.67 -1.97
CA LYS A 126 8.37 5.84 -2.91
C LYS A 126 7.70 6.67 -4.01
N SER A 127 7.03 7.76 -3.65
CA SER A 127 6.38 8.64 -4.64
C SER A 127 7.36 9.29 -5.62
N THR A 128 8.59 9.59 -5.18
CA THR A 128 9.62 10.21 -6.03
C THR A 128 10.35 9.19 -6.92
N SER A 129 10.53 7.94 -6.47
CA SER A 129 11.14 6.88 -7.28
C SER A 129 10.25 6.45 -8.46
N SER A 130 8.93 6.41 -8.29
CA SER A 130 7.98 6.12 -9.38
C SER A 130 7.79 7.28 -10.36
N ALA A 131 8.14 8.51 -9.98
CA ALA A 131 8.10 9.67 -10.88
C ALA A 131 9.31 9.77 -11.84
N LYS A 132 10.42 9.05 -11.58
CA LYS A 132 11.67 9.20 -12.34
C LYS A 132 11.78 8.34 -13.61
N ILE A 133 10.82 7.45 -13.89
CA ILE A 133 10.84 6.52 -15.05
C ILE A 133 9.91 7.01 -16.19
N ARG A 134 9.83 8.32 -16.46
CA ARG A 134 9.00 8.84 -17.57
C ARG A 134 9.69 9.82 -18.52
N ARG A 135 11.02 9.91 -18.53
CA ARG A 135 11.74 10.71 -19.52
C ARG A 135 13.00 10.01 -20.02
N SER A 136 12.85 9.20 -21.06
CA SER A 136 13.72 9.20 -22.26
C SER A 136 13.47 7.97 -23.15
N SER A 137 12.63 8.14 -24.17
CA SER A 137 12.81 7.43 -25.44
C SER A 137 12.21 8.27 -26.57
N SER A 138 12.77 9.46 -26.80
CA SER A 138 12.65 10.09 -28.12
C SER A 138 13.71 9.47 -29.02
N ILE A 139 13.43 8.27 -29.54
CA ILE A 139 14.17 7.75 -30.68
C ILE A 139 13.74 8.61 -31.87
N LYS A 140 14.54 9.63 -32.21
CA LYS A 140 14.44 10.34 -33.48
C LYS A 140 15.02 9.42 -34.55
N SER A 141 14.16 8.65 -35.22
CA SER A 141 14.49 8.02 -36.49
C SER A 141 14.54 9.10 -37.56
N ASN A 142 15.75 9.52 -37.95
CA ASN A 142 15.95 10.38 -39.10
C ASN A 142 16.11 9.50 -40.34
N SER A 143 15.20 9.66 -41.28
CA SER A 143 15.21 9.06 -42.61
C SER A 143 16.27 9.71 -43.51
N LYS A 144 17.06 8.90 -44.22
CA LYS A 144 17.42 8.98 -45.65
C LYS A 144 18.74 8.24 -45.88
N ASP A 145 18.70 7.18 -46.69
CA ASP A 145 19.41 7.20 -47.97
C ASP A 145 18.98 6.00 -48.84
N THR A 146 18.48 6.37 -50.02
CA THR A 146 18.19 5.57 -51.21
C THR A 146 19.47 5.05 -51.85
N VAL A 147 19.54 3.76 -52.24
CA VAL A 147 20.04 3.31 -53.55
C VAL A 147 19.39 1.95 -53.92
N SER A 148 18.80 1.95 -55.12
CA SER A 148 18.23 0.86 -55.93
C SER A 148 19.20 -0.27 -56.31
N ILE A 149 18.70 -1.48 -56.59
CA ILE A 149 18.97 -2.27 -57.83
C ILE A 149 18.03 -3.49 -57.90
N SER A 150 17.56 -3.74 -59.13
CA SER A 150 16.68 -4.78 -59.67
C SER A 150 17.12 -6.23 -59.37
N SER A 151 16.26 -7.25 -59.36
CA SER A 151 15.66 -7.83 -60.57
C SER A 151 14.85 -9.13 -60.27
N SER A 152 13.79 -9.32 -61.05
CA SER A 152 13.25 -10.60 -61.60
C SER A 152 12.57 -11.66 -60.71
N GLY A 153 11.29 -11.94 -61.02
CA GLY A 153 10.62 -13.23 -60.71
C GLY A 153 9.14 -13.12 -60.32
N LYS A 154 8.24 -12.79 -61.25
CA LYS A 154 7.26 -13.71 -61.88
C LYS A 154 6.17 -14.29 -60.95
N VAL A 155 5.02 -13.61 -60.94
CA VAL A 155 3.64 -14.11 -61.16
C VAL A 155 3.31 -15.55 -60.71
N ARG A 156 2.35 -15.74 -59.79
CA ARG A 156 0.95 -16.14 -60.09
C ARG A 156 0.06 -16.26 -58.83
N SER A 157 -1.23 -16.14 -59.09
CA SER A 157 -2.39 -16.02 -58.22
C SER A 157 -3.04 -17.34 -57.82
N ASN A 158 -4.13 -17.20 -57.02
CA ASN A 158 -5.32 -18.05 -56.87
C ASN A 158 -5.33 -19.03 -55.67
N VAL A 159 -6.43 -19.43 -55.01
CA VAL A 159 -7.86 -19.03 -54.80
C VAL A 159 -8.47 -20.18 -53.94
N THR A 160 -9.59 -19.90 -53.23
CA THR A 160 -10.66 -20.78 -52.68
C THR A 160 -10.48 -21.69 -51.45
N ASP A 161 -11.33 -21.40 -50.44
CA ASP A 161 -12.45 -22.19 -49.84
C ASP A 161 -12.36 -23.71 -49.64
N THR A 162 -12.78 -24.17 -48.44
CA THR A 162 -13.81 -25.22 -48.14
C THR A 162 -13.73 -25.59 -46.64
N THR A 163 -14.77 -25.47 -45.80
CA THR A 163 -16.01 -26.27 -45.61
C THR A 163 -15.83 -27.57 -44.77
N THR A 164 -16.50 -27.58 -43.61
CA THR A 164 -17.18 -28.69 -42.89
C THR A 164 -16.38 -29.90 -42.40
N THR A 165 -16.48 -30.18 -41.09
CA THR A 165 -17.19 -31.36 -40.53
C THR A 165 -17.69 -31.02 -39.14
#